data_AF-A0A3P7IYJ5-F1
#
_entry.id   AF-A0A3P7IYJ5-F1
#
_cell.length_a   1.000
_cell.length_b   1.000
_cell.length_c   1.000
_cell.angle_alpha   90.00
_cell.angle_beta   90.00
_cell.angle_gamma   90.00
#
_symmetry.space_group_name_H-M   'P 1'
#
loop_
_entity.id
_entity.type
_entity.pdbx_description
1 polymer ?
#
loop_
_entity_poly.entity_id
_entity_poly.type
_entity_poly.pdbx_seq_one_letter_code
_entity_poly.pdbx_strand_id
1 'polypeptide(L)'
;MVEEWLEEQFFCPPGLRLRANDDVGRIYLRKSEVSEVWRMCYATLNERPQCEILNAVEAQYIGIATKANMKEVSKYDLLKGARVVFPAPPRSIGRKPMQYVQIDILLMEETVYGERSYSQALFLTDLYSGYCFARALTDSPDLAIIVRHVMDIFGSFGPPG
;
A
#
# COMPACT_ATOMS: atom_id res chain seq x y z
N MET A 1 -25.60 10.07 -34.49
CA MET A 1 -24.14 10.08 -34.68
C MET A 1 -23.56 9.53 -33.40
N VAL A 2 -22.94 8.35 -33.46
CA VAL A 2 -22.25 7.76 -32.32
C VAL A 2 -20.84 8.32 -32.40
N GLU A 3 -20.51 9.27 -31.53
CA GLU A 3 -19.14 9.76 -31.43
C GLU A 3 -18.28 8.64 -30.85
N GLU A 4 -17.24 8.26 -31.58
CA GLU A 4 -16.20 7.33 -31.11
C GLU A 4 -15.28 8.09 -30.15
N TRP A 5 -15.36 7.75 -28.86
CA TRP A 5 -14.54 8.33 -27.81
C TRP A 5 -13.23 7.52 -27.69
N LEU A 6 -12.09 8.20 -27.85
CA LEU A 6 -10.73 7.64 -28.03
C LEU A 6 -9.89 7.53 -26.74
N GLU A 7 -10.42 7.87 -25.56
CA GLU A 7 -9.69 7.76 -24.29
C GLU A 7 -10.23 6.61 -23.44
N GLU A 8 -9.30 5.87 -22.83
CA GLU A 8 -9.49 4.56 -22.20
C GLU A 8 -10.73 4.48 -21.28
N GLN A 9 -11.78 3.82 -21.77
CA GLN A 9 -12.99 3.51 -20.99
C GLN A 9 -12.69 2.43 -19.95
N PHE A 10 -12.15 2.81 -18.79
CA PHE A 10 -11.76 1.79 -17.83
C PHE A 10 -12.95 1.13 -17.09
N PHE A 11 -14.12 1.76 -16.94
CA PHE A 11 -15.17 1.25 -16.02
C PHE A 11 -16.63 1.33 -16.51
N CYS A 12 -16.92 1.05 -17.78
CA CYS A 12 -18.32 1.03 -18.24
C CYS A 12 -18.89 -0.39 -18.20
N PRO A 13 -19.90 -0.70 -17.36
CA PRO A 13 -20.54 -2.00 -17.36
C PRO A 13 -21.15 -2.33 -18.73
N PRO A 14 -20.99 -3.55 -19.26
CA PRO A 14 -21.61 -3.93 -20.52
C PRO A 14 -23.14 -3.80 -20.40
N GLY A 15 -23.73 -2.94 -21.23
CA GLY A 15 -25.18 -2.69 -21.24
C GLY A 15 -25.64 -1.43 -20.48
N LEU A 16 -24.71 -0.65 -19.91
CA LEU A 16 -25.03 0.65 -19.33
C LEU A 16 -25.61 1.57 -20.43
N ARG A 17 -26.87 2.01 -20.25
CA ARG A 17 -27.50 2.94 -21.20
C ARG A 17 -26.93 4.33 -20.95
N LEU A 18 -25.84 4.64 -21.65
CA LEU A 18 -25.14 5.92 -21.60
C LEU A 18 -26.12 7.08 -21.81
N ARG A 19 -26.30 7.90 -20.78
CA ARG A 19 -26.89 9.23 -20.88
C ARG A 19 -25.75 10.21 -20.63
N ALA A 20 -25.08 10.63 -21.70
CA ALA A 20 -24.19 11.79 -21.65
C ALA A 20 -25.07 13.00 -21.34
N ASN A 21 -24.75 13.79 -20.31
CA ASN A 21 -25.55 14.99 -20.02
C ASN A 21 -24.86 16.02 -19.11
N ASP A 22 -23.58 16.29 -19.33
CA ASP A 22 -23.04 17.60 -18.95
C ASP A 22 -22.14 18.17 -20.06
N ASP A 23 -21.79 19.45 -19.94
CA ASP A 23 -20.96 20.18 -20.90
C ASP A 23 -19.53 19.61 -21.04
N VAL A 24 -19.16 18.62 -20.21
CA VAL A 24 -17.83 18.01 -20.10
C VAL A 24 -17.87 16.51 -20.50
N GLY A 25 -19.04 15.97 -20.88
CA GLY A 25 -19.18 14.57 -21.33
C GLY A 25 -19.30 13.53 -20.21
N ARG A 26 -19.54 13.92 -18.95
CA ARG A 26 -19.68 12.97 -17.83
C ARG A 26 -21.02 12.24 -17.85
N ILE A 27 -21.01 11.02 -17.30
CA ILE A 27 -22.13 10.07 -17.38
C ILE A 27 -23.03 10.18 -16.14
N TYR A 28 -24.35 10.27 -16.35
CA TYR A 28 -25.35 10.13 -15.30
C TYR A 28 -25.71 8.67 -15.08
N LEU A 29 -25.46 8.15 -13.88
CA LEU A 29 -25.83 6.80 -13.47
C LEU A 29 -27.21 6.74 -12.84
N ARG A 30 -27.92 5.63 -13.07
CA ARG A 30 -29.09 5.26 -12.26
C ARG A 30 -28.62 4.71 -10.93
N LYS A 31 -29.46 4.84 -9.89
CA LYS A 31 -29.18 4.26 -8.57
C LYS A 31 -28.84 2.76 -8.61
N SER A 32 -29.46 2.01 -9.52
CA SER A 32 -29.21 0.57 -9.70
C SER A 32 -27.82 0.24 -10.28
N GLU A 33 -27.18 1.19 -10.96
CA GLU A 33 -25.92 0.98 -11.68
C GLU A 33 -24.70 1.38 -10.83
N VAL A 34 -24.91 2.21 -9.80
CA VAL A 34 -23.85 2.73 -8.91
C VAL A 34 -23.01 1.61 -8.29
N SER A 35 -23.65 0.54 -7.78
CA SER A 35 -22.94 -0.55 -7.12
C SER A 35 -22.08 -1.37 -8.08
N GLU A 36 -22.49 -1.49 -9.35
CA GLU A 36 -21.75 -2.24 -10.36
C GLU A 36 -20.52 -1.48 -10.84
N VAL A 37 -20.66 -0.16 -11.04
CA VAL A 37 -19.52 0.72 -11.37
C VAL A 37 -18.48 0.68 -10.26
N TRP A 38 -18.86 0.79 -8.98
CA TRP A 38 -17.91 0.64 -7.86
C TRP A 38 -17.19 -0.70 -7.85
N ARG A 39 -17.88 -1.79 -8.19
CA ARG A 39 -17.27 -3.12 -8.27
C ARG A 39 -16.23 -3.20 -9.39
N MET A 40 -16.52 -2.64 -10.56
CA MET A 40 -15.58 -2.60 -11.68
C MET A 40 -14.38 -1.70 -11.39
N CYS A 41 -14.60 -0.50 -10.85
CA CYS A 41 -13.52 0.41 -10.45
C CYS A 41 -12.54 -0.27 -9.49
N TYR A 42 -13.04 -1.01 -8.50
CA TYR A 42 -12.17 -1.77 -7.61
C TYR A 42 -11.49 -2.94 -8.32
N ALA A 43 -12.19 -3.71 -9.16
CA ALA A 43 -11.59 -4.84 -9.87
C ALA A 43 -10.37 -4.45 -10.72
N THR A 44 -10.28 -3.20 -11.16
CA THR A 44 -9.21 -2.72 -12.03
C THR A 44 -8.24 -1.75 -11.34
N LEU A 45 -8.68 -1.01 -10.31
CA LEU A 45 -7.86 -0.03 -9.58
C LEU A 45 -7.60 -0.41 -8.11
N ASN A 46 -7.82 -1.66 -7.71
CA ASN A 46 -7.63 -2.13 -6.32
C ASN A 46 -6.22 -1.85 -5.76
N GLU A 47 -5.20 -1.74 -6.60
CA GLU A 47 -3.82 -1.44 -6.19
C GLU A 47 -3.56 0.06 -6.03
N ARG A 48 -4.48 0.93 -6.47
CA ARG A 48 -4.33 2.40 -6.39
C ARG A 48 -4.85 2.96 -5.07
N PRO A 49 -4.29 4.09 -4.59
CA PRO A 49 -4.79 4.73 -3.38
C PRO A 49 -6.23 5.21 -3.57
N GLN A 50 -6.99 5.21 -2.46
CA GLN A 50 -8.41 5.56 -2.46
C GLN A 50 -8.68 6.92 -3.13
N CYS A 51 -7.82 7.92 -2.93
CA CYS A 51 -7.96 9.23 -3.54
C CYS A 51 -7.93 9.18 -5.08
N GLU A 52 -7.08 8.35 -5.67
CA GLU A 52 -7.01 8.19 -7.13
C GLU A 52 -8.25 7.46 -7.67
N ILE A 53 -8.75 6.46 -6.96
CA ILE A 53 -9.99 5.77 -7.32
C ILE A 53 -11.16 6.76 -7.32
N LEU A 54 -11.28 7.60 -6.28
CA LEU A 54 -12.31 8.62 -6.19
C LEU A 54 -12.20 9.64 -7.33
N ASN A 55 -11.00 10.12 -7.62
CA ASN A 55 -10.75 11.10 -8.69
C ASN A 55 -11.11 10.53 -10.07
N ALA A 56 -10.71 9.29 -10.37
CA ALA A 56 -11.02 8.63 -11.63
C ALA A 56 -12.54 8.46 -11.82
N VAL A 57 -13.23 8.12 -10.73
CA VAL A 57 -14.68 7.94 -10.71
C VAL A 57 -15.41 9.28 -10.91
N GLU A 58 -14.97 10.37 -10.27
CA GLU A 58 -15.55 11.71 -10.43
C GLU A 58 -15.26 12.35 -11.79
N ALA A 59 -14.14 11.98 -12.43
CA ALA A 59 -13.82 12.40 -13.78
C ALA A 59 -14.79 11.83 -14.82
N GLN A 60 -15.34 10.64 -14.59
CA GLN A 60 -16.18 9.94 -15.57
C GLN A 60 -17.69 10.00 -15.24
N TYR A 61 -18.04 10.02 -13.96
CA TYR A 61 -19.42 9.87 -13.49
C TYR A 61 -19.87 11.00 -12.57
N ILE A 62 -21.09 11.48 -12.78
CA ILE A 62 -21.70 12.52 -11.93
C ILE A 62 -22.41 11.88 -10.74
N GLY A 63 -22.13 12.38 -9.53
CA GLY A 63 -22.93 12.07 -8.34
C GLY A 63 -22.77 10.65 -7.79
N ILE A 64 -21.74 9.92 -8.22
CA ILE A 64 -21.45 8.57 -7.74
C ILE A 64 -20.68 8.60 -6.40
N ALA A 65 -19.73 9.52 -6.20
CA ALA A 65 -18.92 9.68 -4.98
C ALA A 65 -19.63 10.50 -3.88
N THR A 66 -20.95 10.36 -3.75
CA THR A 66 -21.70 11.05 -2.69
C THR A 66 -21.44 10.41 -1.33
N LYS A 67 -21.58 11.19 -0.24
CA LYS A 67 -21.46 10.68 1.14
C LYS A 67 -22.33 9.45 1.43
N ALA A 68 -23.51 9.35 0.79
CA ALA A 68 -24.40 8.21 0.93
C ALA A 68 -23.83 6.95 0.27
N ASN A 69 -23.38 7.07 -0.98
CA ASN A 69 -22.79 5.95 -1.73
C ASN A 69 -21.47 5.50 -1.11
N MET A 70 -20.61 6.44 -0.67
CA MET A 70 -19.35 6.09 0.00
C MET A 70 -19.57 5.27 1.28
N LYS A 71 -20.63 5.56 2.05
CA LYS A 71 -21.00 4.77 3.24
C LYS A 71 -21.41 3.35 2.88
N GLU A 72 -22.13 3.15 1.78
CA GLU A 72 -22.51 1.81 1.33
C GLU A 72 -21.31 1.02 0.81
N VAL A 73 -20.47 1.65 0.00
CA VAL A 73 -19.27 1.02 -0.58
C VAL A 73 -18.24 0.68 0.50
N SER A 74 -18.11 1.52 1.54
CA SER A 74 -17.24 1.26 2.69
C SER A 74 -17.64 0.01 3.49
N LYS A 75 -18.90 -0.42 3.48
CA LYS A 75 -19.34 -1.68 4.12
C LYS A 75 -18.76 -2.92 3.45
N TYR A 76 -18.44 -2.83 2.17
CA TYR A 76 -17.88 -3.94 1.39
C TYR A 76 -16.36 -3.93 1.37
N ASP A 77 -15.72 -3.13 2.24
CA ASP A 77 -14.27 -2.91 2.29
C ASP A 77 -13.65 -2.40 0.96
N LEU A 78 -14.47 -2.09 -0.05
CA LEU A 78 -14.07 -1.61 -1.38
C LEU A 78 -13.28 -0.29 -1.38
N LEU A 79 -13.37 0.50 -0.31
CA LEU A 79 -12.65 1.77 -0.14
C LEU A 79 -11.63 1.74 0.99
N LYS A 80 -11.49 0.61 1.69
CA LYS A 80 -10.44 0.48 2.70
C LYS A 80 -9.18 0.10 1.93
N GLY A 81 -8.34 1.09 1.65
CA GLY A 81 -6.99 0.85 1.15
C GLY A 81 -6.21 -0.08 2.09
N ALA A 82 -4.97 -0.42 1.74
CA ALA A 82 -4.10 -1.27 2.56
C ALA A 82 -4.19 -0.83 4.03
N ARG A 83 -4.88 -1.64 4.86
CA ARG A 83 -5.01 -1.31 6.29
C ARG A 83 -3.60 -1.32 6.83
N VAL A 84 -3.18 -0.22 7.45
CA VAL A 84 -1.91 -0.18 8.18
C VAL A 84 -1.99 -1.24 9.27
N VAL A 85 -1.36 -2.39 9.02
CA VAL A 85 -1.21 -3.44 10.01
C VAL A 85 0.04 -3.10 10.78
N PHE A 86 -0.14 -2.58 11.99
CA PHE A 86 1.00 -2.47 12.91
C PHE A 86 1.51 -3.88 13.23
N PRO A 87 2.84 -4.08 13.29
CA PRO A 87 3.40 -5.35 13.72
C PRO A 87 2.79 -5.76 15.05
N ALA A 88 2.51 -7.06 15.21
CA ALA A 88 2.07 -7.57 16.50
C ALA A 88 3.13 -7.24 17.57
N PRO A 89 2.71 -6.82 18.78
CA PRO A 89 3.66 -6.55 19.84
C PRO A 89 4.49 -7.81 20.14
N PRO A 90 5.75 -7.66 20.57
CA PRO A 90 6.61 -8.79 20.87
C PRO A 90 5.95 -9.69 21.92
N ARG A 91 5.99 -11.01 21.68
CA ARG A 91 5.38 -12.01 22.57
C ARG A 91 5.99 -12.03 23.97
N SER A 92 7.25 -11.62 24.08
CA SER A 92 7.97 -11.51 25.34
C SER A 92 9.00 -10.39 25.25
N ILE A 93 9.08 -9.59 26.31
CA ILE A 93 10.13 -8.59 26.51
C ILE A 93 11.13 -9.17 27.51
N GLY A 94 12.42 -8.93 27.28
CA GLY A 94 13.49 -9.40 28.17
C GLY A 94 13.44 -8.69 29.53
N ARG A 95 14.28 -9.13 30.47
CA ARG A 95 14.53 -8.43 31.75
C ARG A 95 15.82 -7.62 31.74
N LYS A 96 16.65 -7.78 30.71
CA LYS A 96 17.92 -7.11 30.50
C LYS A 96 18.12 -6.84 29.01
N PRO A 97 18.96 -5.85 28.64
CA PRO A 97 19.33 -5.60 27.25
C PRO A 97 19.86 -6.84 26.57
N MET A 98 19.63 -6.93 25.26
CA MET A 98 20.06 -8.00 24.37
C MET A 98 19.43 -9.37 24.64
N GLN A 99 18.62 -9.57 25.68
CA GLN A 99 18.02 -10.89 25.97
C GLN A 99 17.10 -11.39 24.85
N TYR A 100 16.30 -10.49 24.27
CA TYR A 100 15.52 -10.79 23.07
C TYR A 100 15.70 -9.65 22.07
N VAL A 101 16.03 -10.03 20.84
CA VAL A 101 16.19 -9.10 19.73
C VAL A 101 15.21 -9.46 18.63
N GLN A 102 14.62 -8.44 18.02
CA GLN A 102 13.86 -8.58 16.79
C GLN A 102 14.75 -8.16 15.63
N ILE A 103 14.89 -9.05 14.66
CA ILE A 103 15.64 -8.79 13.44
C ILE A 103 14.66 -8.78 12.28
N ASP A 104 14.72 -7.74 11.46
CA ASP A 104 13.86 -7.57 10.30
C ASP A 104 14.61 -6.92 9.15
N ILE A 105 14.17 -7.17 7.92
CA ILE A 105 14.67 -6.49 6.72
C ILE A 105 13.49 -5.82 6.05
N LEU A 106 13.59 -4.50 5.89
CA LEU A 106 12.55 -3.69 5.29
C LEU A 106 13.00 -3.16 3.94
N LEU A 107 12.08 -3.17 2.96
CA LEU A 107 12.25 -2.46 1.71
C LEU A 107 12.24 -0.95 1.98
N MET A 108 13.09 -0.23 1.26
CA MET A 108 13.25 1.21 1.35
C MET A 108 13.23 1.82 -0.05
N GLU A 109 13.03 3.13 -0.12
CA GLU A 109 13.27 3.86 -1.36
C GLU A 109 14.73 3.67 -1.80
N GLU A 110 14.93 3.40 -3.08
CA GLU A 110 16.25 3.10 -3.63
C GLU A 110 17.16 4.32 -3.51
N THR A 111 18.33 4.12 -2.90
CA THR A 111 19.36 5.14 -2.75
C THR A 111 20.67 4.64 -3.35
N VAL A 112 21.28 5.47 -4.20
CA VAL A 112 22.52 5.12 -4.91
C VAL A 112 23.69 5.81 -4.24
N TYR A 113 24.70 5.04 -3.85
CA TYR A 113 25.96 5.56 -3.31
C TYR A 113 27.14 4.95 -4.08
N GLY A 114 27.77 5.77 -4.93
CA GLY A 114 28.75 5.29 -5.90
C GLY A 114 28.10 4.35 -6.91
N GLU A 115 28.69 3.17 -7.11
CA GLU A 115 28.20 2.14 -8.05
C GLU A 115 27.22 1.16 -7.40
N ARG A 116 26.73 1.43 -6.18
CA ARG A 116 25.85 0.52 -5.43
C ARG A 116 24.51 1.15 -5.15
N SER A 117 23.44 0.42 -5.44
CA SER A 117 22.08 0.75 -5.03
C SER A 117 21.70 0.02 -3.73
N TYR A 118 21.05 0.74 -2.84
CA TYR A 118 20.54 0.26 -1.57
C TYR A 118 19.03 0.49 -1.55
N SER A 119 18.27 -0.60 -1.53
CA SER A 119 16.81 -0.62 -1.55
C SER A 119 16.24 -1.32 -0.31
N GLN A 120 17.10 -1.72 0.63
CA GLN A 120 16.73 -2.49 1.81
C GLN A 120 17.49 -1.98 3.04
N ALA A 121 16.94 -2.21 4.23
CA ALA A 121 17.69 -2.07 5.47
C ALA A 121 17.40 -3.19 6.46
N LEU A 122 18.48 -3.68 7.06
CA LEU A 122 18.48 -4.57 8.21
C LEU A 122 18.27 -3.75 9.48
N PHE A 123 17.26 -4.12 10.25
CA PHE A 123 16.99 -3.60 11.59
C PHE A 123 17.21 -4.70 12.61
N LEU A 124 17.91 -4.37 13.70
CA LEU A 124 18.04 -5.21 14.88
C LEU A 124 17.63 -4.39 16.10
N THR A 125 16.51 -4.75 16.71
CA THR A 125 15.91 -4.03 17.83
C THR A 125 16.03 -4.85 19.10
N ASP A 126 16.68 -4.31 20.13
CA ASP A 126 16.63 -4.87 21.48
C ASP A 126 15.23 -4.63 22.07
N LEU A 127 14.51 -5.70 22.37
CA LEU A 127 13.13 -5.60 22.83
C LEU A 127 13.02 -5.04 24.26
N TYR A 128 14.08 -5.10 25.06
CA TYR A 128 14.08 -4.54 26.40
C TYR A 128 14.22 -3.02 26.40
N SER A 129 15.26 -2.48 25.74
CA SER A 129 15.53 -1.04 25.71
C SER A 129 14.82 -0.30 24.58
N GLY A 130 14.36 -1.00 23.55
CA GLY A 130 13.89 -0.41 22.29
C GLY A 130 15.01 0.16 21.42
N TYR A 131 16.28 -0.01 21.82
CA TYR A 131 17.41 0.46 21.03
C TYR A 131 17.51 -0.32 19.72
N CYS A 132 17.70 0.39 18.62
CA CYS A 132 17.66 -0.17 17.28
C CYS A 132 18.94 0.11 16.51
N PHE A 133 19.52 -0.94 15.94
CA PHE A 133 20.62 -0.87 15.00
C PHE A 133 20.06 -0.99 13.57
N ALA A 134 20.51 -0.11 12.68
CA ALA A 134 20.13 -0.12 11.28
C ALA A 134 21.36 -0.21 10.37
N ARG A 135 21.26 -1.02 9.31
CA ARG A 135 22.27 -1.14 8.24
C ARG A 135 21.59 -1.19 6.88
N ALA A 136 22.03 -0.33 5.97
CA ALA A 136 21.58 -0.37 4.58
C ALA A 136 22.11 -1.62 3.89
N LEU A 137 21.25 -2.24 3.08
CA LEU A 137 21.51 -3.44 2.30
C LEU A 137 21.23 -3.17 0.81
N THR A 138 21.98 -3.84 -0.04
CA THR A 138 21.77 -3.83 -1.49
C THR A 138 20.54 -4.66 -1.86
N ASP A 139 20.09 -4.57 -3.11
CA ASP A 139 18.86 -5.21 -3.59
C ASP A 139 18.86 -6.76 -3.47
N SER A 140 20.05 -7.37 -3.47
CA SER A 140 20.26 -8.81 -3.22
C SER A 140 21.43 -9.02 -2.25
N PRO A 141 21.21 -8.84 -0.93
CA PRO A 141 22.29 -8.97 0.04
C PRO A 141 22.68 -10.44 0.18
N ASP A 142 23.98 -10.73 0.08
CA ASP A 142 24.52 -12.04 0.43
C ASP A 142 24.28 -12.29 1.93
N LEU A 143 23.85 -13.51 2.28
CA LEU A 143 23.68 -13.96 3.66
C LEU A 143 24.95 -13.72 4.49
N ALA A 144 26.13 -13.84 3.89
CA ALA A 144 27.40 -13.57 4.55
C ALA A 144 27.50 -12.11 5.07
N ILE A 145 26.96 -11.15 4.32
CA ILE A 145 26.95 -9.73 4.72
C ILE A 145 25.99 -9.52 5.89
N ILE A 146 24.79 -10.13 5.83
CA ILE A 146 23.80 -10.05 6.91
C ILE A 146 24.39 -10.64 8.21
N VAL A 147 24.94 -11.86 8.13
CA VAL A 147 25.57 -12.53 9.28
C VAL A 147 26.70 -11.69 9.84
N ARG A 148 27.55 -11.12 8.98
CA ARG A 148 28.63 -10.22 9.42
C ARG A 148 28.10 -9.03 10.22
N HIS A 149 27.07 -8.35 9.73
CA HIS A 149 26.47 -7.22 10.45
C HIS A 149 25.89 -7.62 11.81
N VAL A 150 25.20 -8.76 11.88
CA VAL A 150 24.65 -9.27 13.13
C VAL A 150 25.76 -9.64 14.11
N MET A 151 26.81 -10.33 13.64
CA MET A 151 27.96 -10.72 14.45
C MET A 151 28.77 -9.52 14.94
N ASP A 152 28.92 -8.46 14.14
CA ASP A 152 29.60 -7.22 14.56
C ASP A 152 28.83 -6.55 15.71
N ILE A 153 27.50 -6.55 15.67
CA ILE A 153 26.64 -6.03 16.75
C ILE A 153 26.78 -6.92 18.00
N PHE A 154 26.63 -8.23 17.86
CA PHE A 154 26.73 -9.14 19.00
C PHE A 154 28.14 -9.19 19.61
N GLY A 155 29.19 -9.01 18.81
CA GLY A 155 30.55 -8.88 19.32
C GLY A 155 30.76 -7.60 20.14
N SER A 156 30.02 -6.53 19.82
CA SER A 156 30.13 -5.25 20.51
C SER A 156 29.25 -5.16 21.77
N PHE A 157 28.05 -5.75 21.74
CA PHE A 157 27.03 -5.61 22.80
C PHE A 157 26.73 -6.90 23.57
N GLY A 158 27.35 -8.01 23.16
CA GLY A 158 27.06 -9.36 23.66
C GLY A 158 25.94 -10.03 22.85
N PRO A 159 25.99 -11.36 22.67
CA PRO A 159 24.92 -12.09 22.01
C PRO A 159 23.69 -12.18 22.92
N PRO A 160 22.49 -12.37 22.34
CA PRO A 160 21.29 -12.65 23.12
C PRO A 160 21.39 -13.89 23.99
N GLY A 161 20.90 -13.81 25.22
CA GLY A 161 20.93 -14.91 26.20
C GLY A 161 20.14 -14.68 27.47
#